data_AF-A0A9D8G0J1-F1
#
_entry.id   AF-A0A9D8G0J1-F1
#
_cell.length_a   1.000
_cell.length_b   1.000
_cell.length_c   1.000
_cell.angle_alpha   90.00
_cell.angle_beta   90.00
_cell.angle_gamma   90.00
#
_symmetry.space_group_name_H-M   'P 1'
#
loop_
_entity.id
_entity.type
_entity.pdbx_description
1 polymer ?
#
loop_
_entity_poly.entity_id
_entity_poly.type
_entity_poly.pdbx_seq_one_letter_code
_entity_poly.pdbx_strand_id
1 'polypeptide(L)'
;MQSTLTTLLQQRDYPAITRRAEKDKRVLSELIALTLSQDDLIGWRAVKALGQASAVVAARDAEFVRGILRRLQWSLNDESGSIGWRAPQAMGAILAATPSTFAEFAPIIASMLDLDETHFYPGVLWAIGVIAEDHAARVQFALWQIRALLRDALPETRGMAAFCLGRLRDAASRDALAQLADDAAQLRVFEEDELQTRTVGELARQACTRIEN
;
A
#
# COMPACT_ATOMS: atom_id res chain seq x y z
N MET A 1 -28.87 -0.08 -1.33
CA MET A 1 -28.70 1.28 -1.89
C MET A 1 -27.21 1.57 -1.91
N GLN A 2 -26.63 1.85 -3.08
CA GLN A 2 -25.19 2.05 -3.20
C GLN A 2 -24.80 3.39 -2.55
N SER A 3 -23.74 3.41 -1.74
CA SER A 3 -23.34 4.64 -1.03
C SER A 3 -22.86 5.70 -2.02
N THR A 4 -23.05 6.99 -1.71
CA THR A 4 -22.57 8.09 -2.55
C THR A 4 -21.06 8.00 -2.81
N LEU A 5 -20.25 7.54 -1.83
CA LEU A 5 -18.81 7.37 -2.05
C LEU A 5 -18.50 6.27 -3.04
N THR A 6 -19.23 5.15 -3.02
CA THR A 6 -19.02 4.06 -3.98
C THR A 6 -19.24 4.55 -5.41
N THR A 7 -20.27 5.37 -5.66
CA THR A 7 -20.50 5.98 -6.98
C THR A 7 -19.36 6.91 -7.39
N LEU A 8 -18.87 7.75 -6.48
CA LEU A 8 -17.71 8.63 -6.76
C LEU A 8 -16.45 7.83 -7.08
N LEU A 9 -16.20 6.71 -6.39
CA LEU A 9 -15.09 5.80 -6.68
C LEU A 9 -15.25 5.11 -8.04
N GLN A 10 -16.46 4.72 -8.44
CA GLN A 10 -16.72 4.16 -9.76
C GLN A 10 -16.42 5.16 -10.88
N GLN A 11 -16.82 6.43 -10.66
CA GLN A 11 -16.61 7.54 -11.58
C GLN A 11 -15.20 8.14 -11.53
N ARG A 12 -14.34 7.67 -10.61
CA ARG A 12 -13.00 8.20 -10.36
C ARG A 12 -13.00 9.70 -9.98
N ASP A 13 -14.09 10.19 -9.37
CA ASP A 13 -14.23 11.59 -8.95
C ASP A 13 -13.61 11.82 -7.56
N TYR A 14 -12.29 11.67 -7.51
CA TYR A 14 -11.47 11.97 -6.33
C TYR A 14 -11.57 13.44 -5.87
N PRO A 15 -11.67 14.44 -6.77
CA PRO A 15 -11.93 15.83 -6.37
C PRO A 15 -13.23 15.99 -5.57
N ALA A 16 -14.31 15.28 -5.91
CA ALA A 16 -15.53 15.31 -5.11
C ALA A 16 -15.35 14.65 -3.74
N ILE A 17 -14.61 13.54 -3.67
CA ILE A 17 -14.34 12.85 -2.39
C ILE A 17 -13.53 13.76 -1.45
N THR A 18 -12.49 14.42 -1.95
CA THR A 18 -11.67 15.36 -1.18
C THR A 18 -12.47 16.59 -0.72
N ARG A 19 -13.30 17.20 -1.59
CA ARG A 19 -14.25 18.27 -1.18
C ARG A 19 -15.24 17.83 -0.11
N ARG A 20 -15.66 16.56 -0.10
CA ARG A 20 -16.48 16.03 1.00
C ARG A 20 -15.66 15.90 2.27
N ALA A 21 -14.43 15.39 2.17
CA ALA A 21 -13.53 15.26 3.31
C ALA A 21 -13.27 16.61 3.97
N GLU A 22 -13.15 17.71 3.20
CA GLU A 22 -13.05 19.09 3.70
C GLU A 22 -14.14 19.45 4.72
N LYS A 23 -15.37 18.96 4.50
CA LYS A 23 -16.54 19.30 5.32
C LYS A 23 -16.81 18.29 6.43
N ASP A 24 -16.53 17.01 6.17
CA ASP A 24 -16.81 15.93 7.11
C ASP A 24 -15.69 14.88 7.12
N LYS A 25 -14.98 14.79 8.26
CA LYS A 25 -13.92 13.80 8.48
C LYS A 25 -14.44 12.36 8.56
N ARG A 26 -15.76 12.13 8.71
CA ARG A 26 -16.38 10.79 8.67
C ARG A 26 -16.21 10.10 7.32
N VAL A 27 -15.95 10.87 6.25
CA VAL A 27 -15.59 10.31 4.94
C VAL A 27 -14.41 9.34 5.05
N LEU A 28 -13.45 9.58 5.94
CA LEU A 28 -12.32 8.65 6.11
C LEU A 28 -12.77 7.30 6.66
N SER A 29 -13.71 7.28 7.62
CA SER A 29 -14.26 6.02 8.15
C SER A 29 -15.04 5.25 7.09
N GLU A 30 -15.82 5.94 6.26
CA GLU A 30 -16.53 5.30 5.15
C GLU A 30 -15.56 4.75 4.10
N LEU A 31 -14.50 5.49 3.75
CA LEU A 31 -13.45 5.01 2.84
C LEU A 31 -12.72 3.79 3.39
N ILE A 32 -12.39 3.77 4.70
CA ILE A 32 -11.80 2.60 5.36
C ILE A 32 -12.71 1.38 5.22
N ALA A 33 -14.02 1.52 5.46
CA ALA A 33 -14.97 0.42 5.25
C ALA A 33 -15.00 -0.05 3.78
N LEU A 34 -14.92 0.88 2.83
CA LEU A 34 -14.88 0.56 1.40
C LEU A 34 -13.57 -0.12 0.95
N THR A 35 -12.47 -0.01 1.71
CA THR A 35 -11.26 -0.81 1.44
C THR A 35 -11.49 -2.31 1.60
N LEU A 36 -12.58 -2.71 2.28
CA LEU A 36 -13.01 -4.09 2.47
C LEU A 36 -14.10 -4.52 1.47
N SER A 37 -14.38 -3.69 0.45
CA SER A 37 -15.32 -4.03 -0.62
C SER A 37 -14.98 -5.39 -1.26
N GLN A 38 -16.01 -6.19 -1.57
CA GLN A 38 -15.87 -7.41 -2.37
C GLN A 38 -15.49 -7.10 -3.82
N ASP A 39 -15.85 -5.91 -4.31
CA ASP A 39 -15.31 -5.37 -5.55
C ASP A 39 -13.89 -4.86 -5.28
N ASP A 40 -12.89 -5.65 -5.70
CA ASP A 40 -11.46 -5.39 -5.51
C ASP A 40 -11.05 -4.02 -6.06
N LEU A 41 -11.59 -3.61 -7.22
CA LEU A 41 -11.26 -2.33 -7.83
C LEU A 41 -11.77 -1.16 -6.98
N ILE A 42 -12.98 -1.28 -6.42
CA ILE A 42 -13.50 -0.29 -5.46
C ILE A 42 -12.64 -0.25 -4.21
N GLY A 43 -12.19 -1.40 -3.71
CA GLY A 43 -11.29 -1.48 -2.56
C GLY A 43 -9.99 -0.70 -2.78
N TRP A 44 -9.35 -0.88 -3.93
CA TRP A 44 -8.12 -0.16 -4.29
C TRP A 44 -8.35 1.32 -4.55
N ARG A 45 -9.44 1.70 -5.22
CA ARG A 45 -9.79 3.11 -5.39
C ARG A 45 -10.10 3.77 -4.05
N ALA A 46 -10.68 3.05 -3.10
CA ALA A 46 -10.90 3.53 -1.74
C ALA A 46 -9.57 3.76 -0.99
N VAL A 47 -8.58 2.87 -1.14
CA VAL A 47 -7.22 3.07 -0.59
C VAL A 47 -6.60 4.36 -1.15
N LYS A 48 -6.63 4.55 -2.47
CA LYS A 48 -6.13 5.77 -3.11
C LYS A 48 -6.85 7.03 -2.61
N ALA A 49 -8.19 6.99 -2.60
CA ALA A 49 -9.01 8.10 -2.11
C ALA A 49 -8.76 8.40 -0.62
N LEU A 50 -8.52 7.37 0.20
CA LEU A 50 -8.23 7.51 1.62
C LEU A 50 -6.94 8.29 1.83
N GLY A 51 -5.88 8.05 1.05
CA GLY A 51 -4.65 8.84 1.11
C GLY A 51 -4.92 10.33 0.83
N GLN A 52 -5.56 10.62 -0.30
CA GLN A 52 -5.88 12.00 -0.71
C GLN A 52 -6.81 12.72 0.29
N ALA A 53 -7.86 12.05 0.76
CA ALA A 53 -8.79 12.61 1.73
C ALA A 53 -8.13 12.79 3.10
N SER A 54 -7.22 11.89 3.50
CA SER A 54 -6.48 12.02 4.75
C SER A 54 -5.54 13.21 4.75
N ALA A 55 -4.92 13.54 3.61
CA ALA A 55 -4.12 14.77 3.49
C ALA A 55 -4.94 16.04 3.74
N VAL A 56 -6.14 16.10 3.17
CA VAL A 56 -7.09 17.21 3.36
C VAL A 56 -7.53 17.32 4.83
N VAL A 57 -7.80 16.20 5.49
CA VAL A 57 -8.22 16.20 6.91
C VAL A 57 -7.03 16.52 7.82
N ALA A 58 -5.85 15.98 7.54
CA ALA A 58 -4.64 16.18 8.35
C ALA A 58 -4.21 17.65 8.43
N ALA A 59 -4.47 18.44 7.37
CA ALA A 59 -4.19 19.87 7.37
C ALA A 59 -4.93 20.66 8.46
N ARG A 60 -6.04 20.13 9.00
CA ARG A 60 -6.81 20.74 10.11
C ARG A 60 -6.84 19.92 11.39
N ASP A 61 -6.70 18.60 11.30
CA ASP A 61 -6.86 17.67 12.41
C ASP A 61 -5.97 16.42 12.20
N ALA A 62 -4.66 16.63 12.30
CA ALA A 62 -3.67 15.56 12.15
C ALA A 62 -3.84 14.44 13.19
N GLU A 63 -4.25 14.76 14.43
CA GLU A 63 -4.47 13.76 15.48
C GLU A 63 -5.61 12.79 15.15
N PHE A 64 -6.67 13.27 14.50
CA PHE A 64 -7.73 12.38 14.02
C PHE A 64 -7.19 11.34 13.02
N VAL A 65 -6.31 11.76 12.10
CA VAL A 65 -5.68 10.85 11.14
C VAL A 65 -4.67 9.92 11.82
N ARG A 66 -3.90 10.39 12.81
CA ARG A 66 -3.07 9.50 13.66
C ARG A 66 -3.92 8.45 14.38
N GLY A 67 -5.12 8.82 14.84
CA GLY A 67 -6.08 7.89 15.42
C GLY A 67 -6.59 6.83 14.42
N ILE A 68 -6.69 7.16 13.13
CA ILE A 68 -6.96 6.19 12.06
C ILE A 68 -5.76 5.25 11.88
N LEU A 69 -4.55 5.79 11.74
CA LEU A 69 -3.34 4.99 11.56
C LEU A 69 -3.12 3.99 12.71
N ARG A 70 -3.31 4.43 13.96
CA ARG A 70 -3.25 3.55 15.15
C ARG A 70 -4.29 2.43 15.11
N ARG A 71 -5.52 2.73 14.67
CA ARG A 71 -6.58 1.70 14.53
C ARG A 71 -6.28 0.71 13.40
N LEU A 72 -5.77 1.19 12.27
CA LEU A 72 -5.34 0.33 11.17
C LEU A 72 -4.19 -0.60 11.61
N GLN A 73 -3.20 -0.05 12.33
CA GLN A 73 -2.13 -0.85 12.92
C GLN A 73 -2.67 -1.95 13.83
N TRP A 74 -3.60 -1.65 14.74
CA TRP A 74 -4.17 -2.66 15.64
C TRP A 74 -5.03 -3.70 14.92
N SER A 75 -5.70 -3.34 13.83
CA SER A 75 -6.53 -4.27 13.06
C SER A 75 -5.74 -5.41 12.41
N LEU A 76 -4.42 -5.28 12.31
CA LEU A 76 -3.54 -6.33 11.79
C LEU A 76 -3.30 -7.44 12.83
N ASN A 77 -3.34 -7.09 14.13
CA ASN A 77 -3.16 -8.06 15.22
C ASN A 77 -4.48 -8.74 15.64
N ASP A 78 -5.60 -8.44 14.98
CA ASP A 78 -6.91 -8.98 15.35
C ASP A 78 -7.15 -10.33 14.66
N GLU A 79 -7.09 -11.42 15.43
CA GLU A 79 -7.34 -12.80 15.00
C GLU A 79 -8.81 -13.06 14.56
N SER A 80 -9.70 -12.05 14.66
CA SER A 80 -11.16 -12.19 14.50
C SER A 80 -11.65 -12.64 13.11
N GLY A 81 -10.78 -12.82 12.12
CA GLY A 81 -11.15 -13.31 10.79
C GLY A 81 -12.01 -12.33 9.96
N SER A 82 -12.27 -11.11 10.48
CA SER A 82 -12.89 -10.01 9.74
C SER A 82 -11.82 -9.18 9.01
N ILE A 83 -11.03 -9.88 8.19
CA ILE A 83 -9.70 -9.48 7.73
C ILE A 83 -9.68 -8.07 7.13
N GLY A 84 -8.88 -7.19 7.72
CA GLY A 84 -8.48 -5.90 7.18
C GLY A 84 -7.50 -6.05 6.00
N TRP A 85 -7.92 -6.69 4.91
CA TRP A 85 -7.05 -7.10 3.78
C TRP A 85 -6.18 -5.97 3.21
N ARG A 86 -6.62 -4.71 3.34
CA ARG A 86 -5.94 -3.53 2.83
C ARG A 86 -5.44 -2.57 3.90
N ALA A 87 -5.34 -2.99 5.16
CA ALA A 87 -4.85 -2.12 6.23
C ALA A 87 -3.41 -1.60 5.99
N PRO A 88 -2.43 -2.43 5.55
CA PRO A 88 -1.10 -1.92 5.23
C PRO A 88 -1.12 -0.93 4.06
N GLN A 89 -1.90 -1.21 3.02
CA GLN A 89 -2.06 -0.35 1.85
C GLN A 89 -2.73 0.98 2.23
N ALA A 90 -3.75 0.95 3.09
CA ALA A 90 -4.38 2.15 3.63
C ALA A 90 -3.37 3.01 4.40
N MET A 91 -2.55 2.42 5.27
CA MET A 91 -1.49 3.14 5.97
C MET A 91 -0.47 3.72 4.99
N GLY A 92 0.04 2.92 4.05
CA GLY A 92 0.99 3.37 3.03
C GLY A 92 0.45 4.53 2.18
N ALA A 93 -0.82 4.48 1.78
CA ALA A 93 -1.46 5.55 1.01
C ALA A 93 -1.61 6.86 1.82
N ILE A 94 -1.93 6.78 3.12
CA ILE A 94 -1.99 7.94 4.01
C ILE A 94 -0.61 8.58 4.16
N LEU A 95 0.42 7.76 4.41
CA LEU A 95 1.80 8.24 4.57
C LEU A 95 2.30 8.88 3.28
N ALA A 96 2.12 8.23 2.13
CA ALA A 96 2.53 8.76 0.83
C ALA A 96 1.85 10.11 0.49
N ALA A 97 0.60 10.31 0.95
CA ALA A 97 -0.11 11.58 0.73
C ALA A 97 0.32 12.70 1.69
N THR A 98 0.97 12.37 2.82
CA THR A 98 1.46 13.33 3.82
C THR A 98 2.79 12.89 4.45
N PRO A 99 3.88 12.83 3.66
CA PRO A 99 5.10 12.12 4.07
C PRO A 99 5.71 12.63 5.38
N SER A 100 5.74 13.95 5.58
CA SER A 100 6.34 14.52 6.80
C SER A 100 5.48 14.34 8.06
N THR A 101 4.16 14.32 7.94
CA THR A 101 3.23 14.44 9.08
C THR A 101 3.16 13.17 9.92
N PHE A 102 3.30 12.00 9.28
CA PHE A 102 3.11 10.68 9.90
C PHE A 102 4.33 9.77 9.71
N ALA A 103 5.52 10.37 9.57
CA ALA A 103 6.77 9.64 9.32
C ALA A 103 7.10 8.60 10.39
N GLU A 104 6.56 8.75 11.61
CA GLU A 104 6.69 7.80 12.71
C GLU A 104 6.06 6.43 12.43
N PHE A 105 5.11 6.34 11.48
CA PHE A 105 4.44 5.09 11.10
C PHE A 105 5.19 4.31 10.02
N ALA A 106 6.15 4.91 9.32
CA ALA A 106 6.94 4.22 8.29
C ALA A 106 7.69 2.99 8.84
N PRO A 107 8.47 3.08 9.95
CA PRO A 107 9.10 1.90 10.53
C PRO A 107 8.08 0.89 11.06
N ILE A 108 6.90 1.34 11.51
CA ILE A 108 5.82 0.46 11.99
C ILE A 108 5.28 -0.41 10.84
N ILE A 109 5.10 0.16 9.64
CA ILE A 109 4.70 -0.61 8.45
C ILE A 109 5.77 -1.65 8.13
N ALA A 110 7.05 -1.27 8.14
CA ALA A 110 8.13 -2.21 7.81
C ALA A 110 8.26 -3.35 8.81
N SER A 111 8.05 -3.11 10.12
CA SER A 111 8.05 -4.17 11.15
C SER A 111 6.90 -5.16 11.02
N MET A 112 5.87 -4.88 10.21
CA MET A 112 4.79 -5.83 9.97
C MET A 112 5.24 -7.05 9.16
N LEU A 113 6.39 -6.97 8.49
CA LEU A 113 6.98 -8.17 7.87
C LEU A 113 7.41 -9.19 8.93
N ASP A 114 7.74 -8.77 10.16
CA ASP A 114 8.10 -9.67 11.27
C ASP A 114 6.90 -10.43 11.85
N LEU A 115 5.67 -10.11 11.42
CA LEU A 115 4.47 -10.85 11.82
C LEU A 115 4.42 -12.19 11.07
N ASP A 116 4.03 -13.26 11.77
CA ASP A 116 3.83 -14.60 11.19
C ASP A 116 2.61 -14.66 10.24
N GLU A 117 1.91 -13.54 10.06
CA GLU A 117 0.74 -13.36 9.20
C GLU A 117 1.16 -13.07 7.74
N THR A 118 1.75 -14.07 7.10
CA THR A 118 2.29 -13.98 5.72
C THR A 118 1.31 -13.44 4.67
N HIS A 119 -0.01 -13.58 4.90
CA HIS A 119 -1.08 -13.05 4.04
C HIS A 119 -1.01 -11.53 3.86
N PHE A 120 -0.43 -10.79 4.81
CA PHE A 120 -0.28 -9.34 4.70
C PHE A 120 0.97 -8.91 3.93
N TYR A 121 1.93 -9.80 3.66
CA TYR A 121 3.20 -9.45 3.02
C TYR A 121 3.04 -8.67 1.72
N PRO A 122 2.16 -9.06 0.76
CA PRO A 122 1.95 -8.26 -0.44
C PRO A 122 1.47 -6.83 -0.11
N GLY A 123 0.58 -6.67 0.86
CA GLY A 123 0.09 -5.35 1.27
C GLY A 123 1.17 -4.49 1.93
N VAL A 124 1.97 -5.09 2.82
CA VAL A 124 3.08 -4.42 3.51
C VAL A 124 4.17 -4.02 2.51
N LEU A 125 4.56 -4.90 1.59
CA LEU A 125 5.53 -4.63 0.54
C LEU A 125 5.07 -3.51 -0.39
N TRP A 126 3.78 -3.49 -0.76
CA TRP A 126 3.20 -2.39 -1.53
C TRP A 126 3.29 -1.07 -0.76
N ALA A 127 2.92 -1.09 0.53
CA ALA A 127 2.94 0.07 1.40
C ALA A 127 4.35 0.66 1.53
N ILE A 128 5.37 -0.18 1.76
CA ILE A 128 6.78 0.24 1.79
C ILE A 128 7.19 0.84 0.44
N GLY A 129 6.84 0.20 -0.67
CA GLY A 129 7.19 0.67 -2.00
C GLY A 129 6.55 2.03 -2.35
N VAL A 130 5.33 2.32 -1.91
CA VAL A 130 4.72 3.64 -2.18
C VAL A 130 5.32 4.75 -1.32
N ILE A 131 5.76 4.47 -0.09
CA ILE A 131 6.39 5.46 0.80
C ILE A 131 7.91 5.58 0.61
N ALA A 132 8.53 4.72 -0.20
CA ALA A 132 9.99 4.59 -0.31
C ALA A 132 10.71 5.90 -0.64
N GLU A 133 10.10 6.75 -1.48
CA GLU A 133 10.69 8.02 -1.94
C GLU A 133 11.04 8.96 -0.77
N ASP A 134 10.14 9.07 0.21
CA ASP A 134 10.31 9.93 1.38
C ASP A 134 10.84 9.19 2.62
N HIS A 135 10.70 7.86 2.64
CA HIS A 135 10.89 7.05 3.85
C HIS A 135 11.88 5.90 3.72
N ALA A 136 12.66 5.77 2.64
CA ALA A 136 13.65 4.71 2.46
C ALA A 136 14.55 4.49 3.69
N ALA A 137 15.10 5.57 4.26
CA ALA A 137 15.96 5.50 5.45
C ALA A 137 15.27 4.93 6.71
N ARG A 138 13.94 5.04 6.79
CA ARG A 138 13.14 4.53 7.92
C ARG A 138 12.75 3.06 7.77
N VAL A 139 12.84 2.51 6.57
CA VAL A 139 12.43 1.13 6.26
C VAL A 139 13.60 0.24 5.86
N GLN A 140 14.79 0.80 5.68
CA GLN A 140 15.99 0.06 5.25
C GLN A 140 16.36 -1.12 6.15
N PHE A 141 15.98 -1.09 7.44
CA PHE A 141 16.23 -2.19 8.37
C PHE A 141 15.52 -3.49 7.95
N ALA A 142 14.46 -3.39 7.14
CA ALA A 142 13.71 -4.54 6.62
C ALA A 142 14.24 -5.08 5.28
N LEU A 143 15.28 -4.46 4.67
CA LEU A 143 15.79 -4.86 3.34
C LEU A 143 16.20 -6.34 3.27
N TRP A 144 16.80 -6.87 4.33
CA TRP A 144 17.20 -8.29 4.37
C TRP A 144 16.00 -9.22 4.20
N GLN A 145 14.87 -8.87 4.83
CA GLN A 145 13.64 -9.64 4.76
C GLN A 145 12.94 -9.45 3.42
N ILE A 146 12.85 -8.22 2.92
CA ILE A 146 12.27 -7.92 1.60
C ILE A 146 13.02 -8.70 0.51
N ARG A 147 14.36 -8.79 0.59
CA ARG A 147 15.18 -9.61 -0.32
C ARG A 147 14.85 -11.10 -0.22
N ALA A 148 14.64 -11.63 0.98
CA ALA A 148 14.28 -13.03 1.18
C ALA A 148 12.91 -13.36 0.52
N LEU A 149 11.97 -12.41 0.56
CA LEU A 149 10.64 -12.54 -0.03
C LEU A 149 10.62 -12.59 -1.57
N LEU A 150 11.73 -12.32 -2.26
CA LEU A 150 11.88 -12.61 -3.69
C LEU A 150 11.80 -14.12 -4.00
N ARG A 151 11.92 -14.99 -3.00
CA ARG A 151 11.83 -16.45 -3.13
C ARG A 151 10.56 -17.04 -2.53
N ASP A 152 9.60 -16.19 -2.15
CA ASP A 152 8.34 -16.63 -1.56
C ASP A 152 7.55 -17.54 -2.53
N ALA A 153 6.73 -18.46 -2.00
CA ALA A 153 5.92 -19.34 -2.85
C ALA A 153 4.82 -18.58 -3.61
N LEU A 154 4.28 -17.52 -3.01
CA LEU A 154 3.19 -16.73 -3.59
C LEU A 154 3.72 -15.70 -4.62
N PRO A 155 3.19 -15.71 -5.86
CA PRO A 155 3.55 -14.72 -6.88
C PRO A 155 3.31 -13.28 -6.44
N GLU A 156 2.24 -13.01 -5.70
CA GLU A 156 1.90 -11.69 -5.17
C GLU A 156 3.00 -11.17 -4.25
N THR A 157 3.54 -12.01 -3.38
CA THR A 157 4.62 -11.65 -2.46
C THR A 157 5.92 -11.39 -3.21
N ARG A 158 6.34 -12.30 -4.12
CA ARG A 158 7.57 -12.11 -4.91
C ARG A 158 7.50 -10.86 -5.78
N GLY A 159 6.40 -10.68 -6.49
CA GLY A 159 6.21 -9.53 -7.37
C GLY A 159 6.18 -8.21 -6.60
N MET A 160 5.52 -8.18 -5.43
CA MET A 160 5.51 -6.97 -4.60
C MET A 160 6.85 -6.72 -3.90
N ALA A 161 7.64 -7.75 -3.62
CA ALA A 161 9.01 -7.61 -3.14
C ALA A 161 9.89 -6.97 -4.23
N ALA A 162 9.74 -7.41 -5.48
CA ALA A 162 10.42 -6.78 -6.62
C ALA A 162 10.03 -5.31 -6.79
N PHE A 163 8.72 -4.99 -6.77
CA PHE A 163 8.20 -3.61 -6.77
C PHE A 163 8.83 -2.76 -5.65
N CYS A 164 8.83 -3.29 -4.42
CA CYS A 164 9.36 -2.62 -3.24
C CYS A 164 10.86 -2.31 -3.38
N LEU A 165 11.67 -3.29 -3.76
CA LEU A 165 13.13 -3.13 -3.91
C LEU A 165 13.49 -2.16 -5.03
N GLY A 166 12.74 -2.16 -6.13
CA GLY A 166 12.88 -1.19 -7.21
C GLY A 166 12.60 0.24 -6.73
N ARG A 167 11.58 0.44 -5.90
CA ARG A 167 11.23 1.75 -5.31
C ARG A 167 12.23 2.21 -4.26
N LEU A 168 12.80 1.28 -3.49
CA LEU A 168 13.89 1.54 -2.54
C LEU A 168 15.26 1.74 -3.23
N ARG A 169 15.34 1.53 -4.55
CA ARG A 169 16.59 1.58 -5.33
C ARG A 169 17.69 0.68 -4.76
N ASP A 170 17.31 -0.51 -4.30
CA ASP A 170 18.23 -1.42 -3.63
C ASP A 170 19.20 -2.13 -4.60
N ALA A 171 20.39 -1.55 -4.80
CA ALA A 171 21.39 -2.06 -5.73
C ALA A 171 21.86 -3.49 -5.42
N ALA A 172 21.83 -3.91 -4.15
CA ALA A 172 22.24 -5.26 -3.76
C ALA A 172 21.25 -6.35 -4.24
N SER A 173 20.04 -5.97 -4.65
CA SER A 173 19.03 -6.91 -5.14
C SER A 173 19.08 -7.17 -6.65
N ARG A 174 19.94 -6.48 -7.39
CA ARG A 174 19.97 -6.55 -8.87
C ARG A 174 20.04 -7.97 -9.41
N ASP A 175 20.98 -8.78 -8.92
CA ASP A 175 21.16 -10.16 -9.41
C ASP A 175 19.96 -11.05 -9.09
N ALA A 176 19.39 -10.90 -7.88
CA ALA A 176 18.20 -11.65 -7.47
C ALA A 176 16.95 -11.24 -8.28
N LEU A 177 16.80 -9.96 -8.61
CA LEU A 177 15.73 -9.46 -9.48
C LEU A 177 15.92 -9.97 -10.91
N ALA A 178 17.14 -9.96 -11.44
CA ALA A 178 17.44 -10.48 -12.77
C ALA A 178 17.08 -11.97 -12.91
N GLN A 179 17.28 -12.76 -11.85
CA GLN A 179 16.88 -14.18 -11.82
C GLN A 179 15.36 -14.39 -11.91
N LEU A 180 14.55 -13.38 -11.54
CA LEU A 180 13.09 -13.43 -11.66
C LEU A 180 12.58 -12.89 -12.99
N ALA A 181 13.44 -12.39 -13.89
CA ALA A 181 12.99 -11.72 -15.12
C ALA A 181 12.05 -12.60 -15.97
N ASP A 182 12.25 -13.91 -15.98
CA ASP A 182 11.43 -14.85 -16.76
C ASP A 182 10.31 -15.52 -15.93
N ASP A 183 10.08 -15.09 -14.68
CA ASP A 183 8.97 -15.58 -13.86
C ASP A 183 7.63 -15.11 -14.47
N ALA A 184 6.94 -16.05 -15.10
CA ALA A 184 5.66 -15.85 -15.77
C ALA A 184 4.44 -15.92 -14.82
N ALA A 185 4.66 -16.17 -13.53
CA ALA A 185 3.57 -16.21 -12.55
C ALA A 185 2.86 -14.85 -12.50
N GLN A 186 1.53 -14.90 -12.53
CA GLN A 186 0.69 -13.71 -12.62
C GLN A 186 0.30 -13.18 -11.25
N LEU A 187 0.16 -11.86 -11.17
CA LEU A 187 -0.41 -11.15 -10.03
C LEU A 187 -1.21 -9.93 -10.50
N ARG A 188 -2.13 -9.46 -9.64
CA ARG A 188 -2.88 -8.22 -9.89
C ARG A 188 -2.16 -7.03 -9.26
N VAL A 189 -1.95 -5.97 -10.04
CA VAL A 189 -1.33 -4.73 -9.57
C VAL A 189 -2.29 -3.57 -9.85
N PHE A 190 -2.46 -2.69 -8.87
CA PHE A 190 -3.26 -1.47 -9.04
C PHE A 190 -2.39 -0.36 -9.65
N GLU A 191 -2.61 -0.07 -10.92
CA GLU A 191 -1.86 0.91 -11.72
C GLU A 191 -2.84 1.71 -12.59
N GLU A 192 -2.60 3.02 -12.72
CA GLU A 192 -3.43 3.90 -13.57
C GLU A 192 -4.93 3.84 -13.26
N ASP A 193 -5.27 3.64 -11.98
CA ASP A 193 -6.65 3.56 -11.48
C ASP A 193 -7.42 2.30 -11.90
N GLU A 194 -6.69 1.27 -12.34
CA GLU A 194 -7.19 -0.03 -12.77
C GLU A 194 -6.40 -1.17 -12.14
N LEU A 195 -7.03 -2.34 -12.03
CA LEU A 195 -6.37 -3.58 -11.61
C LEU A 195 -5.91 -4.34 -12.84
N GLN A 196 -4.60 -4.31 -13.07
CA GLN A 196 -3.98 -4.92 -14.24
C GLN A 196 -3.31 -6.23 -13.86
N THR A 197 -3.43 -7.23 -14.73
CA THR A 197 -2.64 -8.45 -14.61
C THR A 197 -1.22 -8.15 -15.10
N ARG A 198 -0.24 -8.49 -14.26
CA ARG A 198 1.20 -8.43 -14.54
C ARG A 198 1.83 -9.79 -14.28
N THR A 199 3.10 -9.94 -14.64
CA THR A 199 3.93 -11.05 -14.15
C THR A 199 4.97 -10.58 -13.13
N VAL A 200 5.45 -11.51 -12.30
CA VAL A 200 6.58 -11.27 -11.40
C VAL A 200 7.80 -10.77 -12.18
N GLY A 201 8.09 -11.37 -13.34
CA GLY A 201 9.20 -10.96 -14.19
C GLY A 201 9.08 -9.56 -14.79
N GLU A 202 7.85 -9.09 -15.08
CA GLU A 202 7.63 -7.70 -15.48
C GLU A 202 8.01 -6.73 -14.36
N LEU A 203 7.56 -6.98 -13.13
CA LEU A 203 7.91 -6.15 -11.97
C LEU A 203 9.40 -6.22 -11.65
N ALA A 204 10.04 -7.37 -11.80
CA ALA A 204 11.48 -7.54 -11.60
C ALA A 204 12.30 -6.73 -12.61
N ARG A 205 11.95 -6.76 -13.92
CA ARG A 205 12.59 -5.92 -14.94
C ARG A 205 12.41 -4.43 -14.68
N GLN A 206 11.21 -4.01 -14.30
CA GLN A 206 10.94 -2.63 -13.92
C GLN A 206 11.78 -2.20 -12.71
N ALA A 207 11.92 -3.09 -11.71
CA ALA A 207 12.76 -2.85 -10.54
C ALA A 207 14.23 -2.68 -10.93
N CYS A 208 14.80 -3.56 -11.76
CA CYS A 208 16.16 -3.40 -12.29
C CYS A 208 16.35 -2.04 -12.98
N THR A 209 15.43 -1.67 -13.87
CA THR A 209 15.47 -0.38 -14.59
C THR A 209 15.44 0.81 -13.62
N ARG A 210 14.63 0.75 -12.56
CA ARG A 210 14.55 1.82 -11.54
C ARG A 210 15.81 1.95 -10.69
N ILE A 211 16.55 0.86 -10.48
CA ILE A 211 17.80 0.90 -9.69
C ILE A 211 18.94 1.50 -10.53
N GLU A 212 18.88 1.38 -11.87
CA GLU A 212 19.87 1.95 -12.81
C GLU A 212 19.77 3.45 -13.01
N ASN A 213 18.56 4.00 -12.87
CA ASN A 213 18.26 5.44 -12.98
C ASN A 213 18.30 6.15 -11.63
#